data_AF-A0A2T5CBN3-F1
#
_entry.id   AF-A0A2T5CBN3-F1
#
_cell.length_a   1.000
_cell.length_b   1.000
_cell.length_c   1.000
_cell.angle_alpha   90.00
_cell.angle_beta   90.00
_cell.angle_gamma   90.00
#
_symmetry.space_group_name_H-M   'P 1'
#
loop_
_entity.id
_entity.type
_entity.pdbx_description
1 polymer ?
#
loop_
_entity_poly.entity_id
_entity_poly.type
_entity_poly.pdbx_seq_one_letter_code
_entity_poly.pdbx_strand_id
1 'polypeptide(L)' 'MAKAGLKLSAATTMQQMRTLHSCLCWNAGARKATRKLEEPSDAQAQILKAMGYGVSSGVLQELAI' A
#
# COMPACT_ATOMS: atom_id res chain seq x y z
N MET A 1 -0.54 -13.74 -5.90
CA MET A 1 0.81 -13.51 -6.45
C MET A 1 1.03 -14.24 -7.76
N ALA A 2 0.94 -15.57 -7.82
CA ALA A 2 1.11 -16.33 -9.07
C ALA A 2 0.18 -15.88 -10.22
N LYS A 3 -1.10 -15.57 -9.93
CA LYS A 3 -2.05 -15.00 -10.91
C LYS A 3 -1.61 -13.66 -11.52
N ALA A 4 -0.79 -12.90 -10.80
CA ALA A 4 -0.22 -11.64 -11.24
C ALA A 4 1.21 -11.80 -11.82
N GLY A 5 1.66 -13.03 -12.06
CA GLY A 5 2.99 -13.32 -12.59
C GLY A 5 4.14 -13.15 -11.59
N LEU A 6 3.86 -12.83 -10.33
CA LEU A 6 4.89 -12.60 -9.31
C LEU A 6 5.33 -13.92 -8.65
N LYS A 7 6.63 -14.21 -8.70
CA LYS A 7 7.29 -15.33 -8.00
C LYS A 7 7.56 -14.98 -6.53
N LEU A 8 6.52 -14.59 -5.79
CA LEU A 8 6.58 -14.26 -4.37
C LEU A 8 5.77 -15.26 -3.54
N SER A 9 6.36 -15.74 -2.44
CA SER A 9 5.66 -16.56 -1.46
C SER A 9 4.69 -15.71 -0.63
N ALA A 10 3.69 -16.37 -0.01
CA ALA A 10 2.79 -15.68 0.92
C ALA A 10 3.55 -15.07 2.10
N ALA A 11 4.56 -15.78 2.65
CA ALA A 11 5.38 -15.30 3.75
C ALA A 11 6.16 -14.03 3.36
N THR A 12 6.82 -14.04 2.20
CA THR A 12 7.55 -12.87 1.67
C THR A 12 6.62 -11.70 1.43
N THR A 13 5.43 -11.96 0.85
CA THR A 13 4.41 -10.93 0.61
C THR A 13 3.98 -10.27 1.93
N MET A 14 3.64 -11.09 2.93
CA MET A 14 3.22 -10.59 4.24
C MET A 14 4.34 -9.82 4.95
N GLN A 15 5.59 -10.25 4.80
CA GLN A 15 6.73 -9.55 5.38
C GLN A 15 6.94 -8.17 4.76
N GLN A 16 6.85 -8.05 3.43
CA GLN A 16 6.93 -6.77 2.72
C GLN A 16 5.78 -5.82 3.12
N MET A 17 4.57 -6.35 3.25
CA MET A 17 3.41 -5.53 3.64
C MET A 17 3.41 -5.16 5.11
N ARG A 18 3.98 -5.98 6.00
CA ARG A 18 4.12 -5.68 7.43
C ARG A 18 4.97 -4.43 7.68
N THR A 19 5.94 -4.18 6.80
CA THR A 19 6.80 -2.99 6.88
C THR A 19 6.25 -1.82 6.10
N LEU A 20 5.09 -1.94 5.44
CA LEU A 20 4.40 -0.80 4.84
C LEU A 20 3.56 -0.09 5.92
N HIS A 21 4.10 0.98 6.49
CA HIS A 21 3.45 1.65 7.61
C HIS A 21 2.34 2.62 7.18
N SER A 22 1.40 2.85 8.11
CA SER A 22 0.37 3.88 7.98
C SER A 22 0.39 4.79 9.21
N CYS A 23 0.12 6.07 9.01
CA CYS A 23 0.00 7.07 10.07
C CYS A 23 -1.33 7.82 9.98
N LEU A 24 -1.75 8.39 11.12
CA LEU A 24 -2.87 9.32 11.19
C LEU A 24 -2.32 10.74 11.28
N CYS A 25 -2.60 11.56 10.28
CA CYS A 25 -2.17 12.94 10.23
C CYS A 25 -3.32 13.88 10.64
N TRP A 26 -3.07 14.74 11.63
CA TRP A 26 -3.92 15.89 11.92
C TRP A 26 -3.29 17.14 11.30
N ASN A 27 -3.89 17.59 10.20
CA ASN A 27 -3.51 18.88 9.62
C ASN A 27 -4.08 20.02 10.47
N ALA A 28 -3.47 21.20 10.42
CA ALA A 28 -3.93 22.37 11.15
C ALA A 28 -5.41 22.66 10.85
N GLY A 29 -6.23 22.80 11.90
CA GLY A 29 -7.67 23.04 11.79
C GLY A 29 -8.51 21.80 11.42
N ALA A 30 -7.91 20.63 11.23
CA ALA A 30 -8.64 19.42 10.87
C ALA A 30 -9.38 18.84 12.08
N ARG A 31 -10.70 18.65 11.94
CA ARG A 31 -11.54 17.96 12.95
C ARG A 31 -11.37 16.44 12.94
N LYS A 32 -10.86 15.87 11.85
CA LYS A 32 -10.63 14.42 11.68
C LYS A 32 -9.22 14.19 11.15
N ALA A 33 -8.60 13.09 11.59
CA ALA A 33 -7.33 12.64 11.02
C ALA A 33 -7.52 12.07 9.61
N THR A 34 -6.54 12.30 8.76
CA THR A 34 -6.40 11.58 7.49
C THR A 34 -5.42 10.43 7.68
N ARG A 35 -5.78 9.22 7.24
CA ARG A 35 -4.84 8.10 7.18
C ARG A 35 -3.94 8.28 5.96
N LYS A 36 -2.63 8.20 6.16
CA LYS A 36 -1.64 8.14 5.09
C LYS A 36 -0.81 6.87 5.18
N LEU A 37 -0.52 6.27 4.03
CA LEU A 37 0.51 5.27 3.85
C LEU A 37 1.84 5.94 3.54
N GLU A 38 2.92 5.31 3.96
CA GLU A 38 4.24 5.64 3.43
C GLU A 38 4.31 5.37 1.93
N GLU A 39 5.30 5.96 1.27
CA GLU A 39 5.57 5.65 -0.13
C GLU A 39 6.07 4.20 -0.23
N PRO A 40 5.37 3.31 -0.97
CA PRO A 40 5.78 1.92 -1.08
C PRO A 40 7.09 1.79 -1.87
N SER A 41 7.96 0.87 -1.44
CA SER A 41 9.07 0.39 -2.27
C SER A 41 8.56 -0.32 -3.53
N ASP A 42 9.42 -0.50 -4.54
CA ASP A 42 9.06 -1.18 -5.80
C ASP A 42 8.41 -2.56 -5.58
N ALA A 43 8.91 -3.32 -4.60
CA ALA A 43 8.37 -4.64 -4.26
C ALA A 43 6.95 -4.53 -3.68
N GLN A 44 6.75 -3.59 -2.74
CA GLN A 44 5.42 -3.33 -2.15
C GLN A 44 4.45 -2.79 -3.20
N ALA A 45 4.88 -1.89 -4.08
CA ALA A 45 4.06 -1.36 -5.17
C ALA A 45 3.62 -2.46 -6.14
N GLN A 46 4.50 -3.41 -6.49
CA GLN A 46 4.14 -4.57 -7.31
C GLN A 46 3.12 -5.48 -6.59
N ILE A 47 3.28 -5.71 -5.29
CA ILE A 47 2.32 -6.48 -4.49
C ILE A 47 0.96 -5.78 -4.46
N LEU A 48 0.91 -4.46 -4.20
CA LEU A 48 -0.31 -3.66 -4.19
C LEU A 48 -1.01 -3.72 -5.56
N LYS A 49 -0.26 -3.53 -6.65
CA LYS A 49 -0.78 -3.61 -8.02
C LYS A 49 -1.36 -4.99 -8.31
N ALA A 50 -0.67 -6.06 -7.89
CA ALA A 50 -1.16 -7.43 -8.00
C ALA A 50 -2.44 -7.70 -7.20
N MET A 51 -2.70 -6.90 -6.16
CA MET A 51 -3.94 -6.92 -5.38
C MET A 51 -5.02 -5.96 -5.90
N GLY A 52 -4.75 -5.22 -6.97
CA GLY A 52 -5.68 -4.25 -7.56
C GLY A 52 -5.65 -2.87 -6.90
N TYR A 53 -4.58 -2.53 -6.18
CA TYR A 53 -4.45 -1.26 -5.49
C TYR A 53 -3.15 -0.51 -5.85
N GLY A 54 -3.15 0.79 -5.64
CA GLY A 54 -1.97 1.64 -5.66
C GLY A 54 -2.00 2.65 -4.51
N VAL A 55 -0.86 3.27 -4.23
CA VAL A 55 -0.81 4.43 -3.33
C VAL A 55 -0.67 5.68 -4.18
N SER A 56 -1.55 6.66 -3.97
CA SER A 56 -1.48 7.96 -4.62
C SER A 56 -1.64 9.05 -3.56
N SER A 57 -0.68 9.96 -3.50
CA SER A 57 -0.62 11.03 -2.48
C SER A 57 -0.73 10.51 -1.04
N GLY A 58 -0.17 9.32 -0.77
CA GLY A 58 -0.23 8.64 0.51
C GLY A 58 -1.58 7.98 0.82
N VAL A 59 -2.50 7.85 -0.13
CA VAL A 59 -3.79 7.19 0.07
C VAL A 59 -3.85 5.91 -0.76
N LEU A 60 -4.33 4.82 -0.16
CA LEU A 60 -4.61 3.58 -0.89
C LEU A 60 -5.81 3.79 -1.80
N GLN A 61 -5.64 3.50 -3.08
CA GLN A 61 -6.68 3.64 -4.11
C GLN A 61 -6.82 2.33 -4.87
N GLU A 62 -8.05 1.98 -5.22
CA GLU A 62 -8.33 0.87 -6.12
C GLU A 62 -7.91 1.27 -7.54
N LEU A 63 -7.22 0.38 -8.23
CA LEU A 63 -6.87 0.57 -9.62
C LEU A 63 -8.11 0.22 -10.45
N ALA A 64 -8.53 1.13 -11.32
CA ALA A 64 -9.53 0.82 -12.33
C ALA A 64 -8.92 -0.21 -13.30
N ILE A 65 -9.27 -1.48 -13.11
CA ILE A 65 -8.85 -2.61 -13.94
C ILE A 65 -10.02 -3.02 -14.83
#